data_AF-A0A949ZI87-F1
#
_entry.id   AF-A0A949ZI87-F1
#
_cell.length_a   1.000
_cell.length_b   1.000
_cell.length_c   1.000
_cell.angle_alpha   90.00
_cell.angle_beta   90.00
_cell.angle_gamma   90.00
#
_symmetry.space_group_name_H-M   'P 1'
#
loop_
_entity.id
_entity.type
_entity.pdbx_description
1 polymer ?
#
loop_
_entity_poly.entity_id
_entity_poly.type
_entity_poly.pdbx_seq_one_letter_code
_entity_poly.pdbx_strand_id
1 'polypeptide(L)'
;DGTTDQYGHGTHVAGIIAGTGSRSSGAGYSETFSGIAPAAKIVSLRVLDQNGSGTDADVISAINTAIQLKSKYNIRVINLSLGRPVFESYAQDPLCQAVERAWNAGIVVVVAAGNYGRAAATNGYGTITAPGNDPYVITVGAMKDNGTPQRNDDTIASYSSKGPTLFDHIIKPDLVAPGNRIVSVDAPGSYFEHVPSTNIAQNAYTIQGASAVSTSYRIMSGTSMAAPVVSGAVALMLQQSPALTPDQVKVRLMESASKSFPAFSTATDPQTGVTYTSQYDAFTVGAGYLDINAALSDTNLTHGPALSPAAKFNSNGNVTMVIAPGSAFANSIMWGASVSKAESIVWGANVVNSNSLLWGASILWGTNTDHGFSILWGASSDSSSSILWGANGDNSTSILWSASDLTTLANGEN
;
A
#
# COMPACT_ATOMS: atom_id res chain seq x y z
N ASP A 1 -11.17 8.34 29.19
CA ASP A 1 -10.22 7.66 28.29
C ASP A 1 -8.81 8.19 28.48
N GLY A 2 -7.84 7.29 28.66
CA GLY A 2 -6.42 7.64 28.83
C GLY A 2 -5.67 7.60 27.50
N THR A 3 -4.45 8.14 27.47
CA THR A 3 -3.59 8.19 26.27
C THR A 3 -2.84 6.89 25.98
N THR A 4 -3.05 5.84 26.79
CA THR A 4 -2.36 4.57 26.67
C THR A 4 -2.84 3.79 25.46
N ASP A 5 -1.90 3.28 24.66
CA ASP A 5 -2.19 2.35 23.56
C ASP A 5 -2.29 0.92 24.10
N GLN A 6 -3.53 0.46 24.26
CA GLN A 6 -3.82 -0.88 24.80
C GLN A 6 -3.74 -1.98 23.75
N TYR A 7 -3.76 -1.63 22.47
CA TYR A 7 -3.68 -2.62 21.39
C TYR A 7 -2.23 -2.81 20.94
N GLY A 8 -1.46 -1.71 20.85
CA GLY A 8 -0.03 -1.67 20.54
C GLY A 8 0.30 -1.31 19.09
N HIS A 9 -0.70 -1.37 18.20
CA HIS A 9 -0.56 -1.06 16.77
C HIS A 9 -0.14 0.40 16.52
N GLY A 10 -0.78 1.36 17.20
CA GLY A 10 -0.50 2.77 17.00
C GLY A 10 0.93 3.15 17.40
N THR A 11 1.44 2.56 18.47
CA THR A 11 2.82 2.74 18.93
C THR A 11 3.82 2.17 17.93
N HIS A 12 3.56 0.98 17.39
CA HIS A 12 4.40 0.35 16.37
C HIS A 12 4.46 1.20 15.09
N VAL A 13 3.30 1.67 14.61
CA VAL A 13 3.18 2.57 13.45
C VAL A 13 3.93 3.88 13.69
N ALA A 14 3.74 4.53 14.85
CA ALA A 14 4.43 5.78 15.19
C ALA A 14 5.96 5.60 15.25
N GLY A 15 6.43 4.45 15.72
CA GLY A 15 7.84 4.09 15.74
C GLY A 15 8.45 3.95 14.35
N ILE A 16 7.71 3.41 13.37
CA ILE A 16 8.18 3.31 11.97
C ILE A 16 8.34 4.71 11.37
N ILE A 17 7.44 5.64 11.70
CA ILE A 17 7.52 7.03 11.22
C ILE A 17 8.69 7.76 11.89
N ALA A 18 8.74 7.79 13.22
CA ALA A 18 9.56 8.75 13.97
C ALA A 18 10.27 8.17 15.20
N GLY A 19 10.41 6.85 15.31
CA GLY A 19 11.17 6.22 16.37
C GLY A 19 12.63 6.70 16.36
N THR A 20 13.17 7.10 17.52
CA THR A 20 14.51 7.72 17.58
C THR A 20 15.67 6.73 17.51
N GLY A 21 15.40 5.41 17.53
CA GLY A 21 16.43 4.38 17.62
C GLY A 21 17.15 4.30 18.97
N SER A 22 16.89 5.21 19.90
CA SER A 22 17.65 5.36 21.16
C SER A 22 17.78 4.10 22.03
N ARG A 23 16.86 3.14 21.94
CA ARG A 23 16.89 1.86 22.68
C ARG A 23 17.58 0.71 21.93
N SER A 24 18.17 1.00 20.77
CA SER A 24 18.95 0.09 19.93
C SER A 24 20.18 0.78 19.31
N SER A 25 20.68 1.86 19.92
CA SER A 25 21.83 2.60 19.42
C SER A 25 22.98 2.64 20.42
N GLY A 26 24.21 2.67 19.90
CA GLY A 26 25.44 2.74 20.69
C GLY A 26 26.22 1.43 20.74
N ALA A 27 27.34 1.44 21.47
CA ALA A 27 28.35 0.37 21.44
C ALA A 27 27.87 -1.02 21.91
N GLY A 28 26.70 -1.12 22.53
CA GLY A 28 26.11 -2.41 22.96
C GLY A 28 25.20 -3.06 21.93
N TYR A 29 24.94 -2.41 20.80
CA TYR A 29 23.95 -2.82 19.80
C TYR A 29 24.60 -3.17 18.47
N SER A 30 24.13 -4.24 17.84
CA SER A 30 24.54 -4.63 16.49
C SER A 30 23.70 -3.96 15.41
N GLU A 31 22.47 -3.60 15.76
CA GLU A 31 21.49 -3.00 14.84
C GLU A 31 20.76 -1.84 15.51
N THR A 32 20.41 -0.81 14.74
CA THR A 32 19.59 0.32 15.19
C THR A 32 18.25 0.34 14.48
N PHE A 33 17.17 0.25 15.26
CA PHE A 33 15.79 0.35 14.78
C PHE A 33 15.29 1.79 14.92
N SER A 34 15.57 2.58 13.89
CA SER A 34 15.14 3.97 13.76
C SER A 34 13.96 4.08 12.82
N GLY A 35 13.04 5.01 13.10
CA GLY A 35 12.01 5.40 12.15
C GLY A 35 12.59 6.09 10.92
N ILE A 36 11.79 6.24 9.87
CA ILE A 36 12.20 6.86 8.60
C ILE A 36 12.49 8.36 8.78
N ALA A 37 11.71 9.05 9.61
CA ALA A 37 11.88 10.47 9.94
C ALA A 37 11.97 10.68 11.46
N PRO A 38 13.10 10.34 12.12
CA PRO A 38 13.23 10.29 13.58
C PRO A 38 13.00 11.63 14.31
N ALA A 39 13.15 12.75 13.59
CA ALA A 39 12.94 14.09 14.12
C ALA A 39 11.51 14.62 13.88
N ALA A 40 10.65 13.87 13.20
CA ALA A 40 9.26 14.25 12.99
C ALA A 40 8.49 14.23 14.31
N LYS A 41 7.54 15.17 14.46
CA LYS A 41 6.66 15.23 15.63
C LYS A 41 5.40 14.42 15.36
N ILE A 42 4.98 13.63 16.34
CA ILE A 42 3.78 12.80 16.25
C ILE A 42 2.62 13.48 16.98
N VAL A 43 1.47 13.59 16.30
CA VAL A 43 0.16 13.89 16.92
C VAL A 43 -0.67 12.62 16.84
N SER A 44 -0.96 12.01 17.99
CA SER A 44 -1.77 10.79 18.06
C SER A 44 -3.25 11.13 18.26
N LEU A 45 -4.09 10.66 17.35
CA LEU A 45 -5.55 10.71 17.46
C LEU A 45 -6.06 9.27 17.47
N ARG A 46 -6.33 8.74 18.67
CA ARG A 46 -6.79 7.37 18.85
C ARG A 46 -8.24 7.24 18.39
N VAL A 47 -8.48 6.34 17.44
CA VAL A 47 -9.81 6.06 16.85
C VAL A 47 -10.24 4.60 17.00
N LEU A 48 -9.36 3.76 17.55
CA LEU A 48 -9.60 2.34 17.78
C LEU A 48 -9.53 2.02 19.29
N ASP A 49 -10.37 1.11 19.73
CA ASP A 49 -10.45 0.60 21.09
C ASP A 49 -9.29 -0.36 21.42
N GLN A 50 -9.33 -1.01 22.59
CA GLN A 50 -8.29 -1.97 23.00
C GLN A 50 -8.21 -3.24 22.14
N ASN A 51 -9.22 -3.50 21.30
CA ASN A 51 -9.30 -4.66 20.42
C ASN A 51 -8.92 -4.29 18.98
N GLY A 52 -8.45 -3.06 18.73
CA GLY A 52 -8.15 -2.57 17.38
C GLY A 52 -9.40 -2.30 16.54
N SER A 53 -10.56 -2.09 17.17
CA SER A 53 -11.84 -1.84 16.49
C SER A 53 -12.32 -0.40 16.70
N GLY A 54 -12.99 0.17 15.71
CA GLY A 54 -13.53 1.53 15.79
C GLY A 54 -14.59 1.77 14.73
N THR A 55 -15.09 3.01 14.67
CA THR A 55 -16.14 3.40 13.72
C THR A 55 -15.65 4.42 12.70
N ASP A 56 -16.26 4.45 11.51
CA ASP A 56 -16.03 5.51 10.54
C ASP A 56 -16.26 6.90 11.15
N ALA A 57 -17.24 7.04 12.05
CA ALA A 57 -17.53 8.30 12.71
C ALA A 57 -16.33 8.80 13.54
N ASP A 58 -15.66 7.91 14.28
CA ASP A 58 -14.47 8.25 15.06
C ASP A 58 -13.30 8.64 14.16
N VAL A 59 -13.08 7.89 13.07
CA VAL A 59 -12.02 8.17 12.09
C VAL A 59 -12.27 9.52 11.39
N ILE A 60 -13.50 9.77 10.94
CA ILE A 60 -13.89 11.04 10.31
C ILE A 60 -13.73 12.20 11.30
N SER A 61 -14.13 12.02 12.56
CA SER A 61 -13.96 13.02 13.62
C SER A 61 -12.49 13.34 13.88
N ALA A 62 -11.63 12.32 13.91
CA ALA A 62 -10.18 12.51 14.05
C ALA A 62 -9.56 13.22 12.84
N ILE A 63 -9.96 12.88 11.61
CA ILE A 63 -9.50 13.59 10.40
C ILE A 63 -9.89 15.07 10.48
N ASN A 64 -11.14 15.39 10.84
CA ASN A 64 -11.59 16.77 11.02
C ASN A 64 -10.81 17.49 12.13
N THR A 65 -10.50 16.79 13.21
CA THR A 65 -9.68 17.32 14.32
C THR A 65 -8.25 17.62 13.85
N ALA A 66 -7.64 16.74 13.04
CA ALA A 66 -6.33 16.97 12.44
C ALA A 66 -6.31 18.21 11.53
N ILE A 67 -7.36 18.40 10.73
CA ILE A 67 -7.54 19.61 9.89
C ILE A 67 -7.62 20.87 10.77
N GLN A 68 -8.42 20.85 11.83
CA GLN A 68 -8.57 21.98 12.76
C GLN A 68 -7.26 22.32 13.49
N LEU A 69 -6.50 21.30 13.87
CA LEU A 69 -5.22 21.44 14.58
C LEU A 69 -4.02 21.67 13.65
N LYS A 70 -4.24 21.64 12.33
CA LYS A 70 -3.19 21.72 11.31
C LYS A 70 -2.22 22.86 11.54
N SER A 71 -2.72 24.09 11.67
CA SER A 71 -1.88 25.28 11.86
C SER A 71 -1.23 25.32 13.24
N LYS A 72 -1.89 24.76 14.28
CA LYS A 72 -1.38 24.76 15.65
C LYS A 72 -0.17 23.84 15.83
N TYR A 73 -0.23 22.65 15.24
CA TYR A 73 0.81 21.62 15.41
C TYR A 73 1.64 21.39 14.14
N ASN A 74 1.41 22.18 13.08
CA ASN A 74 2.01 21.98 11.77
C ASN A 74 1.77 20.54 11.25
N ILE A 75 0.51 20.08 11.30
CA ILE A 75 0.15 18.74 10.79
C ILE A 75 0.22 18.80 9.27
N ARG A 76 1.08 17.98 8.69
CA ARG A 76 1.36 17.97 7.25
C ARG A 76 1.09 16.61 6.59
N VAL A 77 1.06 15.55 7.39
CA VAL A 77 0.85 14.17 6.94
C VAL A 77 -0.14 13.50 7.90
N ILE A 78 -1.11 12.78 7.36
CA ILE A 78 -1.98 11.85 8.09
C ILE A 78 -1.65 10.45 7.58
N ASN A 79 -1.33 9.54 8.51
CA ASN A 79 -1.17 8.12 8.25
C ASN A 79 -2.39 7.35 8.74
N LEU A 80 -3.10 6.68 7.84
CA LEU A 80 -4.22 5.78 8.15
C LEU A 80 -3.79 4.33 7.89
N SER A 81 -3.19 3.73 8.92
CA SER A 81 -2.89 2.28 8.95
C SER A 81 -4.13 1.48 9.39
N LEU A 82 -5.28 1.77 8.79
CA LEU A 82 -6.57 1.15 9.05
C LEU A 82 -7.38 1.12 7.77
N GLY A 83 -8.44 0.32 7.74
CA GLY A 83 -9.37 0.33 6.64
C GLY A 83 -10.55 -0.59 6.90
N ARG A 84 -11.56 -0.47 6.05
CA ARG A 84 -12.74 -1.32 6.06
C ARG A 84 -13.11 -1.75 4.64
N PRO A 85 -14.02 -2.73 4.48
CA PRO A 85 -14.51 -3.10 3.16
C PRO A 85 -15.14 -1.90 2.44
N VAL A 86 -15.08 -1.92 1.12
CA VAL A 86 -15.70 -0.91 0.25
C VAL A 86 -17.11 -1.36 -0.07
N PHE A 87 -18.10 -0.48 0.12
CA PHE A 87 -19.51 -0.80 -0.11
C PHE A 87 -20.12 0.02 -1.25
N GLU A 88 -19.46 1.09 -1.67
CA GLU A 88 -19.92 2.03 -2.67
C GLU A 88 -18.74 2.75 -3.31
N SER A 89 -19.02 3.63 -4.28
CA SER A 89 -17.99 4.44 -4.90
C SER A 89 -17.38 5.44 -3.91
N TYR A 90 -16.09 5.74 -4.06
CA TYR A 90 -15.39 6.69 -3.18
C TYR A 90 -16.08 8.06 -3.13
N ALA A 91 -16.80 8.43 -4.20
CA ALA A 91 -17.50 9.70 -4.28
C ALA A 91 -18.68 9.81 -3.30
N GLN A 92 -19.28 8.70 -2.89
CA GLN A 92 -20.40 8.64 -1.95
C GLN A 92 -19.96 8.23 -0.54
N ASP A 93 -18.81 7.57 -0.41
CA ASP A 93 -18.29 7.08 0.86
C ASP A 93 -17.85 8.25 1.80
N PRO A 94 -18.49 8.42 2.98
CA PRO A 94 -18.17 9.52 3.90
C PRO A 94 -16.73 9.51 4.44
N LEU A 95 -16.09 8.34 4.52
CA LEU A 95 -14.69 8.23 4.95
C LEU A 95 -13.74 8.70 3.84
N CYS A 96 -14.03 8.36 2.59
CA CYS A 96 -13.33 8.89 1.41
C CYS A 96 -13.46 10.43 1.34
N GLN A 97 -14.68 10.96 1.46
CA GLN A 97 -14.91 12.40 1.51
C GLN A 97 -14.18 13.11 2.67
N ALA A 98 -13.93 12.42 3.79
CA ALA A 98 -13.13 12.96 4.89
C ALA A 98 -11.64 13.06 4.53
N VAL A 99 -11.06 12.05 3.89
CA VAL A 99 -9.66 12.11 3.46
C VAL A 99 -9.45 13.13 2.34
N GLU A 100 -10.42 13.30 1.43
CA GLU A 100 -10.38 14.38 0.43
C GLU A 100 -10.39 15.77 1.09
N ARG A 101 -11.18 15.98 2.16
CA ARG A 101 -11.15 17.24 2.92
C ARG A 101 -9.77 17.52 3.52
N ALA A 102 -9.08 16.49 4.02
CA ALA A 102 -7.71 16.65 4.53
C ALA A 102 -6.72 16.95 3.40
N TRP A 103 -6.85 16.26 2.27
CA TRP A 103 -6.05 16.50 1.06
C TRP A 103 -6.17 17.94 0.59
N ASN A 104 -7.41 18.42 0.42
CA ASN A 104 -7.72 19.79 0.00
C ASN A 104 -7.31 20.84 1.04
N ALA A 105 -7.24 20.47 2.32
CA ALA A 105 -6.66 21.31 3.36
C ALA A 105 -5.11 21.38 3.29
N GLY A 106 -4.47 20.71 2.33
CA GLY A 106 -3.01 20.69 2.15
C GLY A 106 -2.28 19.74 3.11
N ILE A 107 -2.96 18.68 3.57
CA ILE A 107 -2.38 17.60 4.38
C ILE A 107 -2.25 16.37 3.48
N VAL A 108 -1.05 15.80 3.38
CA VAL A 108 -0.85 14.56 2.63
C VAL A 108 -1.49 13.41 3.40
N VAL A 109 -2.31 12.60 2.74
CA VAL A 109 -2.94 11.42 3.37
C VAL A 109 -2.33 10.15 2.78
N VAL A 110 -1.76 9.32 3.66
CA VAL A 110 -1.15 8.03 3.33
C VAL A 110 -1.99 6.92 3.97
N VAL A 111 -2.41 5.93 3.20
CA VAL A 111 -3.37 4.91 3.62
C VAL A 111 -2.83 3.51 3.30
N ALA A 112 -2.99 2.58 4.24
CA ALA A 112 -2.68 1.17 3.99
C ALA A 112 -3.65 0.57 2.96
N ALA A 113 -3.14 -0.22 2.00
CA ALA A 113 -3.98 -0.82 0.96
C ALA A 113 -5.01 -1.84 1.52
N GLY A 114 -4.65 -2.53 2.59
CA GLY A 114 -5.39 -3.67 3.13
C GLY A 114 -4.58 -4.97 3.07
N ASN A 115 -5.02 -5.99 3.80
CA ASN A 115 -4.30 -7.26 3.96
C ASN A 115 -5.08 -8.45 3.36
N TYR A 116 -5.82 -8.21 2.27
CA TYR A 116 -6.74 -9.18 1.67
C TYR A 116 -6.22 -9.77 0.34
N GLY A 117 -4.92 -9.63 0.06
CA GLY A 117 -4.25 -10.16 -1.14
C GLY A 117 -4.34 -11.68 -1.33
N ARG A 118 -4.67 -12.42 -0.25
CA ARG A 118 -4.87 -13.87 -0.24
C ARG A 118 -6.31 -14.31 -0.53
N ALA A 119 -7.23 -13.38 -0.83
CA ALA A 119 -8.61 -13.72 -1.14
C ALA A 119 -8.68 -14.67 -2.35
N ALA A 120 -9.01 -15.94 -2.09
CA ALA A 120 -8.93 -17.01 -3.08
C ALA A 120 -9.85 -16.77 -4.29
N ALA A 121 -11.03 -16.20 -4.07
CA ALA A 121 -11.99 -15.91 -5.13
C ALA A 121 -11.46 -14.93 -6.19
N THR A 122 -10.47 -14.10 -5.85
CA THR A 122 -10.01 -13.01 -6.71
C THR A 122 -8.49 -12.98 -6.89
N ASN A 123 -7.75 -13.92 -6.31
CA ASN A 123 -6.29 -13.84 -6.10
C ASN A 123 -5.82 -12.51 -5.52
N GLY A 124 -6.68 -11.88 -4.70
CA GLY A 124 -6.42 -10.60 -4.08
C GLY A 124 -6.76 -9.37 -4.92
N TYR A 125 -7.18 -9.50 -6.19
CA TYR A 125 -7.62 -8.35 -6.99
C TYR A 125 -8.98 -7.83 -6.49
N GLY A 126 -9.20 -6.52 -6.57
CA GLY A 126 -10.43 -5.90 -6.08
C GLY A 126 -10.51 -5.76 -4.56
N THR A 127 -9.39 -5.90 -3.84
CA THR A 127 -9.39 -6.00 -2.37
C THR A 127 -8.80 -4.79 -1.65
N ILE A 128 -8.57 -3.69 -2.37
CA ILE A 128 -8.20 -2.39 -1.78
C ILE A 128 -9.34 -1.91 -0.87
N THR A 129 -9.00 -1.58 0.37
CA THR A 129 -9.95 -1.15 1.40
C THR A 129 -10.23 0.36 1.34
N ALA A 130 -11.33 0.80 1.94
CA ALA A 130 -11.58 2.22 2.17
C ALA A 130 -10.80 2.72 3.40
N PRO A 131 -10.21 3.93 3.35
CA PRO A 131 -10.28 4.93 2.27
C PRO A 131 -9.18 4.81 1.21
N GLY A 132 -8.42 3.71 1.16
CA GLY A 132 -7.36 3.49 0.17
C GLY A 132 -7.87 3.35 -1.28
N ASN A 133 -9.18 3.18 -1.48
CA ASN A 133 -9.82 3.20 -2.79
C ASN A 133 -10.01 4.61 -3.37
N ASP A 134 -9.79 5.66 -2.58
CA ASP A 134 -9.92 7.05 -3.02
C ASP A 134 -8.76 7.46 -3.95
N PRO A 135 -9.02 8.11 -5.10
CA PRO A 135 -7.99 8.48 -6.07
C PRO A 135 -7.07 9.62 -5.60
N TYR A 136 -7.44 10.42 -4.59
CA TYR A 136 -6.57 11.48 -4.07
C TYR A 136 -5.44 10.90 -3.21
N VAL A 137 -5.78 10.04 -2.25
CA VAL A 137 -4.82 9.59 -1.23
C VAL A 137 -3.68 8.75 -1.81
N ILE A 138 -2.60 8.61 -1.04
CA ILE A 138 -1.48 7.73 -1.36
C ILE A 138 -1.73 6.38 -0.71
N THR A 139 -2.11 5.38 -1.51
CA THR A 139 -2.41 4.02 -1.04
C THR A 139 -1.16 3.15 -1.14
N VAL A 140 -0.80 2.47 -0.06
CA VAL A 140 0.49 1.77 0.07
C VAL A 140 0.29 0.26 0.26
N GLY A 141 0.81 -0.53 -0.68
CA GLY A 141 0.92 -1.99 -0.55
C GLY A 141 2.21 -2.41 0.17
N ALA A 142 2.32 -3.69 0.53
CA ALA A 142 3.39 -4.22 1.37
C ALA A 142 4.35 -5.14 0.61
N MET A 143 5.64 -4.83 0.68
CA MET A 143 6.75 -5.67 0.26
C MET A 143 7.34 -6.44 1.46
N LYS A 144 7.92 -7.59 1.16
CA LYS A 144 8.86 -8.35 1.99
C LYS A 144 10.28 -7.99 1.55
N ASP A 145 11.04 -7.43 2.48
CA ASP A 145 12.44 -7.03 2.28
C ASP A 145 13.44 -8.18 2.54
N ASN A 146 12.93 -9.36 2.91
CA ASN A 146 13.70 -10.52 3.35
C ASN A 146 14.77 -10.22 4.41
N GLY A 147 14.63 -9.12 5.16
CA GLY A 147 15.63 -8.67 6.12
C GLY A 147 16.98 -8.29 5.50
N THR A 148 17.03 -7.96 4.20
CA THR A 148 18.25 -7.52 3.53
C THR A 148 18.17 -6.04 3.11
N PRO A 149 19.30 -5.31 3.06
CA PRO A 149 19.31 -3.95 2.52
C PRO A 149 19.14 -3.87 1.00
N GLN A 150 19.48 -4.95 0.28
CA GLN A 150 19.33 -5.03 -1.16
C GLN A 150 17.88 -5.31 -1.52
N ARG A 151 17.44 -4.85 -2.70
CA ARG A 151 16.04 -5.00 -3.15
C ARG A 151 15.83 -6.12 -4.16
N ASN A 152 16.90 -6.84 -4.51
CA ASN A 152 16.87 -7.80 -5.61
C ASN A 152 16.21 -9.13 -5.22
N ASP A 153 16.08 -9.40 -3.93
CA ASP A 153 15.34 -10.54 -3.38
C ASP A 153 13.99 -10.13 -2.77
N ASP A 154 13.66 -8.84 -2.75
CA ASP A 154 12.40 -8.33 -2.24
C ASP A 154 11.22 -8.83 -3.08
N THR A 155 10.18 -9.29 -2.39
CA THR A 155 8.95 -9.76 -3.03
C THR A 155 7.71 -9.07 -2.49
N ILE A 156 6.63 -9.00 -3.26
CA ILE A 156 5.36 -8.52 -2.74
C ILE A 156 4.86 -9.49 -1.65
N ALA A 157 4.43 -8.98 -0.51
CA ALA A 157 3.84 -9.80 0.52
C ALA A 157 2.48 -10.33 0.04
N SER A 158 2.20 -11.63 0.13
CA SER A 158 0.98 -12.17 -0.52
C SER A 158 -0.32 -11.66 0.07
N TYR A 159 -0.30 -11.15 1.31
CA TYR A 159 -1.46 -10.51 1.91
C TYR A 159 -1.70 -9.09 1.40
N SER A 160 -0.76 -8.44 0.69
CA SER A 160 -0.95 -7.07 0.20
C SER A 160 -2.16 -7.01 -0.75
N SER A 161 -3.18 -6.23 -0.36
CA SER A 161 -4.36 -6.01 -1.21
C SER A 161 -3.98 -5.45 -2.57
N LYS A 162 -4.68 -5.89 -3.61
CA LYS A 162 -4.43 -5.52 -5.01
C LYS A 162 -5.65 -4.82 -5.59
N GLY A 163 -5.39 -3.86 -6.47
CA GLY A 163 -6.41 -3.19 -7.27
C GLY A 163 -6.96 -4.08 -8.39
N PRO A 164 -7.65 -3.49 -9.39
CA PRO A 164 -8.23 -2.15 -9.29
C PRO A 164 -9.20 -2.05 -8.11
N THR A 165 -9.62 -0.85 -7.72
CA THR A 165 -10.64 -0.70 -6.66
C THR A 165 -11.96 -1.31 -7.09
N LEU A 166 -12.71 -1.88 -6.13
CA LEU A 166 -13.89 -2.71 -6.40
C LEU A 166 -15.00 -2.03 -7.23
N PHE A 167 -15.29 -0.75 -7.01
CA PHE A 167 -16.41 -0.03 -7.66
C PHE A 167 -15.94 0.88 -8.81
N ASP A 168 -15.00 1.77 -8.52
CA ASP A 168 -14.57 2.83 -9.44
C ASP A 168 -13.43 2.41 -10.38
N HIS A 169 -12.92 1.19 -10.20
CA HIS A 169 -11.80 0.63 -10.96
C HIS A 169 -10.53 1.50 -10.98
N ILE A 170 -10.27 2.24 -9.91
CA ILE A 170 -9.05 3.04 -9.77
C ILE A 170 -7.84 2.10 -9.65
N ILE A 171 -6.76 2.43 -10.35
CA ILE A 171 -5.48 1.73 -10.26
C ILE A 171 -4.87 2.03 -8.90
N LYS A 172 -4.76 0.98 -8.08
CA LYS A 172 -4.23 1.00 -6.71
C LYS A 172 -3.49 -0.33 -6.45
N PRO A 173 -2.51 -0.38 -5.53
CA PRO A 173 -2.01 0.74 -4.72
C PRO A 173 -1.27 1.78 -5.58
N ASP A 174 -0.95 2.94 -5.01
CA ASP A 174 -0.16 3.95 -5.72
C ASP A 174 1.32 3.57 -5.78
N LEU A 175 1.84 2.97 -4.72
CA LEU A 175 3.17 2.38 -4.64
C LEU A 175 3.22 1.32 -3.54
N VAL A 176 4.33 0.61 -3.44
CA VAL A 176 4.59 -0.36 -2.38
C VAL A 176 5.80 0.03 -1.53
N ALA A 177 5.81 -0.40 -0.26
CA ALA A 177 6.91 -0.15 0.68
C ALA A 177 7.14 -1.38 1.58
N PRO A 178 8.26 -1.47 2.32
CA PRO A 178 8.50 -2.58 3.24
C PRO A 178 7.38 -2.63 4.29
N GLY A 179 6.73 -3.79 4.41
CA GLY A 179 5.60 -3.99 5.31
C GLY A 179 5.54 -5.37 5.96
N ASN A 180 6.47 -6.27 5.62
CA ASN A 180 6.53 -7.59 6.24
C ASN A 180 7.64 -7.64 7.30
N ARG A 181 7.28 -8.13 8.49
CA ARG A 181 8.20 -8.38 9.61
C ARG A 181 9.00 -7.13 10.01
N ILE A 182 8.36 -5.97 10.00
CA ILE A 182 8.97 -4.70 10.35
C ILE A 182 9.16 -4.62 11.86
N VAL A 183 10.39 -4.34 12.28
CA VAL A 183 10.74 -4.09 13.68
C VAL A 183 10.41 -2.65 14.03
N SER A 184 9.63 -2.43 15.09
CA SER A 184 9.34 -1.08 15.59
C SER A 184 9.01 -1.12 17.09
N VAL A 185 8.77 0.06 17.66
CA VAL A 185 8.60 0.32 19.09
C VAL A 185 7.46 -0.53 19.67
N ASP A 186 7.72 -1.19 20.79
CA ASP A 186 6.71 -1.93 21.57
C ASP A 186 5.90 -0.99 22.47
N ALA A 187 4.64 -1.36 22.73
CA ALA A 187 3.76 -0.71 23.68
C ALA A 187 3.61 -1.58 24.94
N PRO A 188 4.21 -1.19 26.08
CA PRO A 188 4.09 -1.96 27.32
C PRO A 188 2.63 -2.08 27.78
N GLY A 189 2.23 -3.27 28.17
CA GLY A 189 0.88 -3.64 28.61
C GLY A 189 -0.13 -3.81 27.47
N SER A 190 0.31 -3.79 26.21
CA SER A 190 -0.60 -3.87 25.05
C SER A 190 -0.97 -5.31 24.68
N TYR A 191 -2.03 -5.48 23.88
CA TYR A 191 -2.42 -6.77 23.33
C TYR A 191 -1.26 -7.44 22.59
N PHE A 192 -0.58 -6.72 21.69
CA PHE A 192 0.52 -7.29 20.91
C PHE A 192 1.75 -7.66 21.75
N GLU A 193 1.95 -7.08 22.93
CA GLU A 193 3.00 -7.52 23.85
C GLU A 193 2.82 -9.01 24.25
N HIS A 194 1.60 -9.52 24.22
CA HIS A 194 1.27 -10.88 24.62
C HIS A 194 1.18 -11.85 23.44
N VAL A 195 1.50 -11.40 22.21
CA VAL A 195 1.43 -12.22 20.98
C VAL A 195 2.82 -12.74 20.62
N PRO A 196 3.13 -14.05 20.81
CA PRO A 196 4.49 -14.57 20.66
C PRO A 196 5.08 -14.44 19.25
N SER A 197 4.25 -14.44 18.20
CA SER A 197 4.69 -14.28 16.80
C SER A 197 5.25 -12.89 16.49
N THR A 198 5.03 -11.92 17.38
CA THR A 198 5.56 -10.55 17.26
C THR A 198 6.86 -10.34 18.05
N ASN A 199 7.33 -11.35 18.78
CA ASN A 199 8.53 -11.25 19.59
C ASN A 199 9.78 -11.05 18.71
N ILE A 200 10.68 -10.18 19.17
CA ILE A 200 12.07 -10.14 18.72
C ILE A 200 12.98 -10.45 19.90
N ALA A 201 13.98 -11.30 19.70
CA ALA A 201 14.96 -11.62 20.74
C ALA A 201 15.93 -10.44 20.92
N GLN A 202 16.33 -10.15 22.15
CA GLN A 202 17.26 -9.03 22.43
C GLN A 202 18.60 -9.23 21.74
N ASN A 203 19.11 -10.46 21.69
CA ASN A 203 20.34 -10.81 20.98
C ASN A 203 20.26 -10.67 19.45
N ALA A 204 19.08 -10.39 18.87
CA ALA A 204 18.95 -10.08 17.45
C ALA A 204 19.50 -8.68 17.10
N TYR A 205 19.64 -7.78 18.08
CA TYR A 205 20.10 -6.40 17.86
C TYR A 205 21.09 -5.91 18.94
N THR A 206 21.55 -6.79 19.83
CA THR A 206 22.52 -6.48 20.89
C THR A 206 23.75 -7.39 20.79
N ILE A 207 24.93 -6.85 21.11
CA ILE A 207 26.20 -7.58 20.99
C ILE A 207 26.37 -8.63 22.10
N GLN A 208 25.79 -8.39 23.28
CA GLN A 208 25.89 -9.29 24.45
C GLN A 208 24.52 -9.62 25.08
N GLY A 209 23.42 -9.40 24.37
CA GLY A 209 22.09 -9.62 24.96
C GLY A 209 21.78 -11.08 25.21
N ALA A 210 20.88 -11.29 26.16
CA ALA A 210 20.29 -12.60 26.40
C ALA A 210 19.32 -12.98 25.26
N SER A 211 19.00 -14.27 25.12
CA SER A 211 17.92 -14.75 24.24
C SER A 211 16.51 -14.40 24.73
N ALA A 212 16.38 -13.44 25.64
CA ALA A 212 15.10 -12.97 26.17
C ALA A 212 14.34 -12.14 25.12
N VAL A 213 13.02 -12.05 25.27
CA VAL A 213 12.17 -11.21 24.43
C VAL A 213 12.47 -9.73 24.70
N SER A 214 12.52 -8.92 23.65
CA SER A 214 12.64 -7.48 23.76
C SER A 214 11.41 -6.87 24.43
N THR A 215 11.64 -5.92 25.34
CA THR A 215 10.59 -5.07 25.93
C THR A 215 10.50 -3.70 25.24
N SER A 216 11.31 -3.48 24.20
CA SER A 216 11.43 -2.18 23.51
C SER A 216 10.97 -2.25 22.07
N TYR A 217 11.03 -3.42 21.45
CA TYR A 217 10.74 -3.61 20.04
C TYR A 217 9.89 -4.86 19.80
N ARG A 218 9.09 -4.82 18.74
CA ARG A 218 8.24 -5.89 18.24
C ARG A 218 8.30 -5.96 16.72
N ILE A 219 8.05 -7.15 16.20
CA ILE A 219 7.91 -7.43 14.78
C ILE A 219 6.42 -7.47 14.43
N MET A 220 5.98 -6.67 13.45
CA MET A 220 4.63 -6.75 12.90
C MET A 220 4.66 -6.78 11.37
N SER A 221 3.63 -7.38 10.77
CA SER A 221 3.45 -7.47 9.32
C SER A 221 2.11 -6.87 8.91
N GLY A 222 2.08 -6.20 7.77
CA GLY A 222 0.88 -5.66 7.16
C GLY A 222 1.15 -4.42 6.31
N THR A 223 0.20 -4.07 5.45
CA THR A 223 0.19 -2.75 4.79
C THR A 223 0.11 -1.60 5.80
N SER A 224 -0.38 -1.88 7.02
CA SER A 224 -0.26 -1.01 8.19
C SER A 224 1.16 -0.60 8.55
N MET A 225 2.18 -1.42 8.23
CA MET A 225 3.59 -1.13 8.47
C MET A 225 4.25 -0.50 7.25
N ALA A 226 3.73 -0.73 6.04
CA ALA A 226 4.22 -0.07 4.82
C ALA A 226 3.78 1.41 4.73
N ALA A 227 2.53 1.72 5.06
CA ALA A 227 2.02 3.09 5.08
C ALA A 227 2.86 4.07 5.92
N PRO A 228 3.32 3.75 7.15
CA PRO A 228 4.17 4.65 7.92
C PRO A 228 5.58 4.80 7.35
N VAL A 229 6.11 3.82 6.60
CA VAL A 229 7.39 4.01 5.88
C VAL A 229 7.24 5.14 4.86
N VAL A 230 6.17 5.11 4.05
CA VAL A 230 5.87 6.18 3.09
C VAL A 230 5.57 7.50 3.80
N SER A 231 4.84 7.48 4.92
CA SER A 231 4.55 8.69 5.70
C SER A 231 5.82 9.36 6.24
N GLY A 232 6.81 8.58 6.67
CA GLY A 232 8.12 9.10 7.03
C GLY A 232 8.87 9.69 5.84
N ALA A 233 8.83 9.04 4.67
CA ALA A 233 9.40 9.59 3.44
C ALA A 233 8.75 10.94 3.06
N VAL A 234 7.43 11.04 3.16
CA VAL A 234 6.70 12.31 2.97
C VAL A 234 7.18 13.37 3.96
N ALA A 235 7.37 13.01 5.23
CA ALA A 235 7.88 13.95 6.23
C ALA A 235 9.26 14.52 5.85
N LEU A 236 10.17 13.67 5.33
CA LEU A 236 11.47 14.10 4.82
C LEU A 236 11.33 15.02 3.59
N MET A 237 10.45 14.68 2.65
CA MET A 237 10.18 15.52 1.47
C MET A 237 9.65 16.91 1.87
N LEU A 238 8.76 16.97 2.86
CA LEU A 238 8.20 18.23 3.37
C LEU A 238 9.17 18.98 4.28
N GLN A 239 10.17 18.30 4.87
CA GLN A 239 11.28 18.96 5.53
C GLN A 239 12.18 19.67 4.51
N GLN A 240 12.53 18.99 3.42
CA GLN A 240 13.39 19.55 2.36
C GLN A 240 12.67 20.62 1.53
N SER A 241 11.40 20.39 1.20
CA SER A 241 10.58 21.29 0.37
C SER A 241 9.23 21.57 1.04
N PRO A 242 9.17 22.49 2.02
CA PRO A 242 7.97 22.74 2.82
C PRO A 242 6.74 23.20 2.03
N ALA A 243 6.95 23.75 0.83
CA ALA A 243 5.91 24.28 -0.06
C ALA A 243 5.24 23.21 -0.94
N LEU A 244 5.72 21.96 -0.94
CA LEU A 244 5.09 20.91 -1.74
C LEU A 244 3.63 20.72 -1.33
N THR A 245 2.78 20.65 -2.36
CA THR A 245 1.38 20.28 -2.22
C THR A 245 1.24 18.76 -2.11
N PRO A 246 0.12 18.24 -1.58
CA PRO A 246 -0.15 16.80 -1.58
C PRO A 246 -0.04 16.15 -2.95
N ASP A 247 -0.53 16.82 -4.00
CA ASP A 247 -0.44 16.32 -5.38
C ASP A 247 1.02 16.18 -5.85
N GLN A 248 1.85 17.20 -5.60
CA GLN A 248 3.27 17.15 -5.96
C GLN A 248 4.04 16.08 -5.17
N VAL A 249 3.70 15.88 -3.90
CA VAL A 249 4.28 14.78 -3.10
C VAL A 249 3.94 13.43 -3.73
N LYS A 250 2.66 13.20 -4.06
CA LYS A 250 2.21 11.96 -4.68
C LYS A 250 2.87 11.71 -6.03
N VAL A 251 2.95 12.74 -6.88
CA VAL A 251 3.62 12.64 -8.19
C VAL A 251 5.06 12.20 -8.03
N ARG A 252 5.85 12.90 -7.19
CA ARG A 252 7.27 12.57 -6.99
C ARG A 252 7.45 11.15 -6.47
N LEU A 253 6.66 10.73 -5.48
CA LEU A 253 6.74 9.36 -4.95
C LEU A 253 6.48 8.30 -6.01
N MET A 254 5.51 8.52 -6.90
CA MET A 254 5.14 7.56 -7.93
C MET A 254 6.13 7.57 -9.11
N GLU A 255 6.54 8.75 -9.58
CA GLU A 255 7.50 8.88 -10.68
C GLU A 255 8.88 8.33 -10.30
N SER A 256 9.33 8.60 -9.08
CA SER A 256 10.65 8.20 -8.58
C SER A 256 10.70 6.76 -8.07
N ALA A 257 9.56 6.07 -7.94
CA ALA A 257 9.53 4.69 -7.47
C ALA A 257 10.36 3.76 -8.36
N SER A 258 11.05 2.80 -7.75
CA SER A 258 11.79 1.77 -8.47
C SER A 258 10.82 0.84 -9.19
N LYS A 259 11.09 0.61 -10.47
CA LYS A 259 10.26 -0.20 -11.37
C LYS A 259 10.93 -1.55 -11.70
N SER A 260 11.97 -1.90 -10.95
CA SER A 260 12.70 -3.15 -11.11
C SER A 260 12.06 -4.24 -10.26
N PHE A 261 11.40 -5.18 -10.92
CA PHE A 261 10.72 -6.30 -10.30
C PHE A 261 10.86 -7.56 -11.15
N PRO A 262 10.75 -8.75 -10.53
CA PRO A 262 10.48 -9.98 -11.30
C PRO A 262 9.07 -9.89 -11.92
N ALA A 263 8.78 -10.74 -12.91
CA ALA A 263 7.43 -10.80 -13.49
C ALA A 263 6.38 -11.29 -12.49
N PHE A 264 6.75 -12.26 -11.66
CA PHE A 264 5.92 -12.82 -10.61
C PHE A 264 6.77 -13.32 -9.44
N SER A 265 6.12 -13.54 -8.30
CA SER A 265 6.69 -14.20 -7.14
C SER A 265 5.65 -15.14 -6.53
N THR A 266 6.12 -16.08 -5.70
CA THR A 266 5.27 -16.97 -4.93
C THR A 266 5.59 -16.87 -3.45
N ALA A 267 4.58 -17.07 -2.62
CA ALA A 267 4.73 -17.19 -1.18
C ALA A 267 3.85 -18.32 -0.66
N THR A 268 4.45 -19.22 0.12
CA THR A 268 3.73 -20.34 0.74
C THR A 268 3.45 -20.00 2.19
N ASP A 269 2.17 -20.04 2.57
CA ASP A 269 1.78 -19.92 3.97
C ASP A 269 2.25 -21.18 4.72
N PRO A 270 3.14 -21.05 5.71
CA PRO A 270 3.71 -22.20 6.41
C PRO A 270 2.70 -22.92 7.30
N GLN A 271 1.58 -22.28 7.67
CA GLN A 271 0.55 -22.90 8.51
C GLN A 271 -0.43 -23.73 7.68
N THR A 272 -0.82 -23.23 6.51
CA THR A 272 -1.84 -23.87 5.66
C THR A 272 -1.23 -24.68 4.52
N GLY A 273 0.04 -24.43 4.16
CA GLY A 273 0.71 -24.99 2.99
C GLY A 273 0.24 -24.41 1.65
N VAL A 274 -0.69 -23.44 1.67
CA VAL A 274 -1.21 -22.81 0.45
C VAL A 274 -0.16 -21.89 -0.16
N THR A 275 0.08 -22.04 -1.46
CA THR A 275 0.98 -21.16 -2.22
C THR A 275 0.18 -20.10 -2.97
N TYR A 276 0.53 -18.85 -2.74
CA TYR A 276 -0.03 -17.68 -3.40
C TYR A 276 0.95 -17.16 -4.44
N THR A 277 0.48 -16.94 -5.66
CA THR A 277 1.27 -16.34 -6.74
C THR A 277 0.83 -14.90 -6.95
N SER A 278 1.79 -13.98 -7.01
CA SER A 278 1.53 -12.56 -7.28
C SER A 278 2.26 -12.11 -8.54
N GLN A 279 1.52 -11.52 -9.47
CA GLN A 279 2.04 -10.89 -10.69
C GLN A 279 2.41 -9.44 -10.38
N TYR A 280 3.48 -8.93 -10.98
CA TYR A 280 3.96 -7.56 -10.74
C TYR A 280 3.40 -6.62 -11.80
N ASP A 281 2.09 -6.39 -11.69
CA ASP A 281 1.35 -5.48 -12.56
C ASP A 281 0.98 -4.17 -11.85
N ALA A 282 0.30 -3.29 -12.57
CA ALA A 282 -0.07 -1.99 -12.06
C ALA A 282 -1.02 -2.04 -10.84
N PHE A 283 -1.78 -3.12 -10.71
CA PHE A 283 -2.74 -3.33 -9.62
C PHE A 283 -2.10 -3.95 -8.38
N THR A 284 -0.90 -4.52 -8.52
CA THR A 284 -0.20 -5.21 -7.43
C THR A 284 0.86 -4.31 -6.81
N VAL A 285 1.72 -3.69 -7.64
CA VAL A 285 2.88 -2.93 -7.13
C VAL A 285 2.75 -1.42 -7.20
N GLY A 286 1.68 -0.89 -7.78
CA GLY A 286 1.60 0.54 -7.99
C GLY A 286 2.74 1.03 -8.90
N ALA A 287 2.98 2.34 -8.92
CA ALA A 287 4.01 2.94 -9.76
C ALA A 287 5.41 2.38 -9.46
N GLY A 288 5.58 1.73 -8.32
CA GLY A 288 6.66 0.81 -8.03
C GLY A 288 6.99 0.76 -6.55
N TYR A 289 8.23 0.36 -6.26
CA TYR A 289 8.74 0.30 -4.89
C TYR A 289 9.29 1.65 -4.46
N LEU A 290 8.82 2.18 -3.32
CA LEU A 290 9.31 3.42 -2.71
C LEU A 290 10.84 3.57 -2.79
N ASP A 291 11.31 4.64 -3.42
CA ASP A 291 12.70 5.08 -3.38
C ASP A 291 12.77 6.50 -2.80
N ILE A 292 13.14 6.59 -1.53
CA ILE A 292 13.16 7.86 -0.78
C ILE A 292 14.21 8.81 -1.36
N ASN A 293 15.39 8.31 -1.73
CA ASN A 293 16.46 9.17 -2.25
C ASN A 293 16.09 9.72 -3.63
N ALA A 294 15.49 8.90 -4.48
CA ALA A 294 14.97 9.36 -5.76
C ALA A 294 13.85 10.39 -5.57
N ALA A 295 12.92 10.17 -4.63
CA ALA A 295 11.82 11.11 -4.36
C ALA A 295 12.31 12.47 -3.82
N LEU A 296 13.36 12.48 -2.99
CA LEU A 296 14.00 13.69 -2.47
C LEU A 296 14.81 14.43 -3.55
N SER A 297 15.34 13.69 -4.52
CA SER A 297 16.10 14.25 -5.66
C SER A 297 15.21 14.73 -6.80
N ASP A 298 13.97 14.23 -6.86
CA ASP A 298 12.98 14.63 -7.84
C ASP A 298 12.58 16.10 -7.62
N THR A 299 12.69 16.90 -8.68
CA THR A 299 12.38 18.33 -8.67
C THR A 299 11.06 18.66 -9.37
N ASN A 300 10.31 17.65 -9.80
CA ASN A 300 9.06 17.83 -10.52
C ASN A 300 8.05 18.60 -9.65
N LEU A 301 7.49 19.67 -10.22
CA LEU A 301 6.50 20.54 -9.58
C LEU A 301 5.18 20.54 -10.36
N THR A 302 4.89 19.48 -11.14
CA THR A 302 3.72 19.40 -12.01
C THR A 302 2.48 20.01 -11.37
N HIS A 303 1.79 20.82 -12.18
CA HIS A 303 0.56 21.50 -11.80
C HIS A 303 -0.65 20.65 -12.22
N GLY A 304 -1.59 20.45 -11.29
CA GLY A 304 -2.82 19.69 -11.52
C GLY A 304 -3.05 18.64 -10.43
N PRO A 305 -4.27 18.11 -10.31
CA PRO A 305 -4.58 17.09 -9.32
C PRO A 305 -3.88 15.76 -9.65
N ALA A 306 -3.31 15.11 -8.65
CA ALA A 306 -2.61 13.82 -8.76
C ALA A 306 -3.58 12.65 -8.51
N LEU A 307 -4.73 12.66 -9.18
CA LEU A 307 -5.71 11.56 -9.09
C LEU A 307 -5.11 10.28 -9.66
N SER A 308 -5.17 9.19 -8.88
CA SER A 308 -4.82 7.87 -9.38
C SER A 308 -5.68 7.54 -10.61
N PRO A 309 -5.09 7.02 -11.70
CA PRO A 309 -5.85 6.77 -12.93
C PRO A 309 -6.92 5.69 -12.74
N ALA A 310 -8.01 5.79 -13.49
CA ALA A 310 -9.03 4.73 -13.57
C ALA A 310 -8.69 3.74 -14.68
N ALA A 311 -8.97 2.46 -14.47
CA ALA A 311 -9.01 1.47 -15.54
C ALA A 311 -10.42 1.51 -16.17
N LYS A 312 -10.51 1.79 -17.48
CA LYS A 312 -11.76 1.66 -18.24
C LYS A 312 -11.67 0.54 -19.25
N PHE A 313 -12.83 -0.05 -19.51
CA PHE A 313 -13.01 -1.08 -20.51
C PHE A 313 -13.66 -0.48 -21.75
N ASN A 314 -13.25 -0.94 -22.92
CA ASN A 314 -14.04 -0.72 -24.13
C ASN A 314 -14.84 -1.99 -24.50
N SER A 315 -15.78 -1.85 -25.43
CA SER A 315 -16.65 -2.93 -25.91
C SER A 315 -15.91 -4.15 -26.48
N ASN A 316 -14.60 -4.01 -26.76
CA ASN A 316 -13.77 -5.04 -27.35
C ASN A 316 -12.93 -5.78 -26.30
N GLY A 317 -13.12 -5.49 -25.00
CA GLY A 317 -12.40 -6.13 -23.90
C GLY A 317 -11.02 -5.51 -23.59
N ASN A 318 -10.64 -4.41 -24.27
CA ASN A 318 -9.37 -3.75 -23.96
C ASN A 318 -9.52 -2.87 -22.72
N VAL A 319 -8.51 -2.94 -21.84
CA VAL A 319 -8.36 -2.04 -20.70
C VAL A 319 -7.51 -0.85 -21.12
N THR A 320 -8.06 0.34 -20.99
CA THR A 320 -7.34 1.60 -21.14
C THR A 320 -7.19 2.27 -19.80
N MET A 321 -6.04 2.89 -19.59
CA MET A 321 -5.86 3.79 -18.47
C MET A 321 -6.52 5.12 -18.80
N VAL A 322 -7.39 5.58 -17.93
CA VAL A 322 -8.06 6.88 -18.03
C VAL A 322 -7.52 7.78 -16.96
N ILE A 323 -6.70 8.72 -17.43
CA ILE A 323 -6.15 9.80 -16.62
C ILE A 323 -7.16 10.94 -16.64
N ALA A 324 -7.45 11.51 -15.46
CA ALA A 324 -8.39 12.62 -15.36
C ALA A 324 -7.88 13.85 -16.17
N PRO A 325 -8.76 14.61 -16.83
CA PRO A 325 -8.36 15.83 -17.53
C PRO A 325 -7.62 16.80 -16.59
N GLY A 326 -6.49 17.33 -17.06
CA GLY A 326 -5.65 18.23 -16.26
C GLY A 326 -4.87 17.55 -15.13
N SER A 327 -4.89 16.21 -15.04
CA SER A 327 -4.10 15.48 -14.05
C SER A 327 -2.60 15.73 -14.24
N ALA A 328 -1.90 15.79 -13.12
CA ALA A 328 -0.44 15.86 -13.10
C ALA A 328 0.23 14.65 -13.80
N PHE A 329 -0.49 13.54 -13.97
CA PHE A 329 0.02 12.34 -14.60
C PHE A 329 -0.15 12.29 -16.13
N ALA A 330 -0.80 13.28 -16.73
CA ALA A 330 -1.14 13.26 -18.16
C ALA A 330 0.08 13.13 -19.08
N ASN A 331 1.28 13.51 -18.62
CA ASN A 331 2.53 13.46 -19.39
C ASN A 331 3.62 12.60 -18.73
N SER A 332 3.27 11.78 -17.73
CA SER A 332 4.24 11.08 -16.87
C SER A 332 4.33 9.60 -17.16
N ILE A 333 5.56 9.05 -17.18
CA ILE A 333 5.79 7.60 -17.20
C ILE A 333 5.72 7.08 -15.77
N MET A 334 4.54 6.62 -15.37
CA MET A 334 4.35 6.08 -14.03
C MET A 334 4.66 4.59 -13.92
N TRP A 335 4.69 3.86 -15.04
CA TRP A 335 4.78 2.40 -15.07
C TRP A 335 5.78 1.95 -16.15
N GLY A 336 6.78 1.14 -15.79
CA GLY A 336 7.82 0.60 -16.70
C GLY A 336 9.24 1.20 -16.59
N ALA A 337 10.28 0.45 -16.99
CA ALA A 337 11.68 0.85 -16.84
C ALA A 337 12.21 1.73 -17.99
N SER A 338 13.05 2.73 -17.68
CA SER A 338 13.80 3.53 -18.67
C SER A 338 14.93 2.72 -19.31
N VAL A 339 14.93 2.58 -20.63
CA VAL A 339 16.07 2.04 -21.41
C VAL A 339 16.45 3.03 -22.51
N SER A 340 17.72 3.09 -22.91
CA SER A 340 18.35 4.06 -23.85
C SER A 340 17.84 4.02 -25.30
N LYS A 341 16.70 3.39 -25.53
CA LYS A 341 15.77 3.57 -26.65
C LYS A 341 14.39 3.81 -26.02
N ALA A 342 14.28 4.94 -25.33
CA ALA A 342 13.19 5.22 -24.42
C ALA A 342 11.91 5.50 -25.20
N GLU A 343 11.11 4.46 -25.40
CA GLU A 343 9.72 4.57 -25.77
C GLU A 343 8.92 4.67 -24.46
N SER A 344 8.54 5.89 -24.09
CA SER A 344 7.45 6.13 -23.15
C SER A 344 6.15 5.64 -23.79
N ILE A 345 5.84 4.35 -23.76
CA ILE A 345 4.59 3.87 -24.36
C ILE A 345 3.97 2.77 -23.50
N VAL A 346 2.89 3.13 -22.82
CA VAL A 346 1.77 2.22 -22.53
C VAL A 346 1.27 1.74 -23.91
N TRP A 347 1.87 0.65 -24.40
CA TRP A 347 1.84 -0.01 -25.72
C TRP A 347 1.40 0.76 -26.98
N GLY A 348 2.29 0.75 -28.00
CA GLY A 348 2.20 1.46 -29.29
C GLY A 348 1.27 0.81 -30.33
N ALA A 349 1.10 1.31 -31.55
CA ALA A 349 1.74 2.39 -32.31
C ALA A 349 0.65 3.18 -33.08
N ASN A 350 0.91 4.47 -33.32
CA ASN A 350 -0.01 5.48 -33.88
C ASN A 350 -1.16 5.90 -32.94
N VAL A 351 -0.95 6.99 -32.22
CA VAL A 351 -2.05 7.69 -31.53
C VAL A 351 -2.06 9.15 -32.00
N VAL A 352 -2.77 9.39 -33.10
CA VAL A 352 -3.47 10.65 -33.30
C VAL A 352 -4.82 10.44 -32.62
N ASN A 353 -5.08 11.19 -31.54
CA ASN A 353 -6.24 11.11 -30.64
C ASN A 353 -6.20 9.96 -29.60
N SER A 354 -5.62 10.33 -28.45
CA SER A 354 -5.43 9.68 -27.15
C SER A 354 -6.38 8.54 -26.73
N ASN A 355 -5.80 7.36 -26.48
CA ASN A 355 -6.18 6.33 -25.49
C ASN A 355 -4.96 5.42 -25.27
N SER A 356 -4.42 5.35 -24.04
CA SER A 356 -3.22 4.53 -23.71
C SER A 356 -3.61 3.09 -23.35
N LEU A 357 -3.09 2.10 -24.08
CA LEU A 357 -3.37 0.66 -23.95
C LEU A 357 -2.31 -0.07 -23.10
N LEU A 358 -2.73 -0.77 -22.04
CA LEU A 358 -1.83 -1.61 -21.23
C LEU A 358 -1.60 -2.97 -21.90
N TRP A 359 -0.35 -3.32 -22.22
CA TRP A 359 0.05 -4.68 -22.62
C TRP A 359 1.38 -5.07 -21.93
N GLY A 360 1.64 -6.36 -21.78
CA GLY A 360 2.82 -6.91 -21.11
C GLY A 360 2.70 -8.42 -20.96
N ALA A 361 3.82 -9.12 -20.74
CA ALA A 361 3.90 -10.59 -20.78
C ALA A 361 3.13 -11.33 -19.65
N SER A 362 2.38 -10.61 -18.82
CA SER A 362 1.33 -11.17 -17.97
C SER A 362 0.01 -10.93 -18.72
N ILE A 363 -0.47 -11.95 -19.43
CA ILE A 363 -1.68 -11.90 -20.26
C ILE A 363 -2.80 -11.22 -19.44
N LEU A 364 -3.27 -10.05 -19.89
CA LEU A 364 -4.40 -9.40 -19.24
C LEU A 364 -5.73 -9.76 -19.91
N TRP A 365 -5.75 -10.22 -21.17
CA TRP A 365 -6.94 -10.72 -21.86
C TRP A 365 -6.58 -11.61 -23.06
N GLY A 366 -7.29 -12.73 -23.24
CA GLY A 366 -7.26 -13.56 -24.45
C GLY A 366 -8.54 -14.39 -24.56
N THR A 367 -9.11 -14.51 -25.76
CA THR A 367 -10.29 -15.35 -26.03
C THR A 367 -9.94 -16.81 -26.35
N ASN A 368 -8.65 -17.15 -26.42
CA ASN A 368 -8.13 -18.52 -26.57
C ASN A 368 -6.63 -18.51 -26.21
N THR A 369 -6.27 -19.00 -25.03
CA THR A 369 -4.86 -19.23 -24.66
C THR A 369 -4.73 -20.52 -23.89
N ASP A 370 -3.85 -21.42 -24.36
CA ASP A 370 -3.63 -22.74 -23.76
C ASP A 370 -2.71 -22.71 -22.53
N HIS A 371 -1.93 -21.63 -22.35
CA HIS A 371 -1.05 -21.42 -21.18
C HIS A 371 -0.90 -19.92 -20.84
N GLY A 372 -1.50 -19.48 -19.73
CA GLY A 372 -1.40 -18.11 -19.23
C GLY A 372 -1.94 -17.98 -17.80
N PHE A 373 -1.28 -17.17 -16.97
CA PHE A 373 -1.70 -16.91 -15.59
C PHE A 373 -2.02 -15.43 -15.41
N SER A 374 -3.23 -15.03 -15.83
CA SER A 374 -4.04 -13.89 -15.39
C SER A 374 -5.22 -13.75 -16.37
N ILE A 375 -6.47 -13.87 -15.91
CA ILE A 375 -7.62 -13.37 -16.68
C ILE A 375 -8.48 -12.60 -15.70
N LEU A 376 -8.40 -11.27 -15.76
CA LEU A 376 -9.23 -10.45 -14.88
C LEU A 376 -10.69 -10.48 -15.36
N TRP A 377 -10.97 -10.69 -16.65
CA TRP A 377 -12.32 -10.91 -17.17
C TRP A 377 -12.22 -11.65 -18.53
N GLY A 378 -13.15 -12.54 -18.91
CA GLY A 378 -13.06 -13.34 -20.16
C GLY A 378 -14.06 -14.51 -20.26
N ALA A 379 -14.19 -15.16 -21.43
CA ALA A 379 -14.95 -16.41 -21.61
C ALA A 379 -13.99 -17.62 -21.60
N SER A 380 -14.42 -18.76 -21.05
CA SER A 380 -13.58 -19.90 -20.62
C SER A 380 -12.68 -20.52 -21.69
N SER A 381 -11.47 -20.96 -21.29
CA SER A 381 -10.69 -22.03 -21.92
C SER A 381 -10.33 -23.11 -20.88
N ASP A 382 -10.14 -24.36 -21.35
CA ASP A 382 -10.01 -25.60 -20.56
C ASP A 382 -8.79 -25.66 -19.60
N SER A 383 -7.92 -24.65 -19.58
CA SER A 383 -6.68 -24.63 -18.78
C SER A 383 -6.48 -23.36 -17.94
N SER A 384 -7.50 -22.50 -17.80
CA SER A 384 -7.42 -21.25 -17.02
C SER A 384 -7.78 -21.45 -15.54
N SER A 385 -6.98 -20.91 -14.63
CA SER A 385 -7.12 -21.12 -13.18
C SER A 385 -7.68 -19.91 -12.41
N SER A 386 -7.98 -18.79 -13.07
CA SER A 386 -8.47 -17.57 -12.38
C SER A 386 -9.20 -16.61 -13.34
N ILE A 387 -10.49 -16.36 -13.07
CA ILE A 387 -11.36 -15.42 -13.79
C ILE A 387 -12.08 -14.57 -12.73
N LEU A 388 -11.91 -13.24 -12.73
CA LEU A 388 -12.65 -12.39 -11.78
C LEU A 388 -14.11 -12.22 -12.20
N TRP A 389 -14.40 -12.24 -13.51
CA TRP A 389 -15.74 -12.10 -14.06
C TRP A 389 -15.86 -12.54 -15.56
N GLY A 390 -16.94 -13.22 -15.95
CA GLY A 390 -17.15 -13.75 -17.31
C GLY A 390 -18.57 -14.29 -17.56
N ALA A 391 -18.87 -14.73 -18.78
CA ALA A 391 -20.14 -15.37 -19.15
C ALA A 391 -20.02 -16.91 -19.15
N ASN A 392 -21.09 -17.60 -18.71
CA ASN A 392 -21.15 -19.05 -18.42
C ASN A 392 -20.64 -19.98 -19.54
N GLY A 393 -19.86 -21.00 -19.14
CA GLY A 393 -19.60 -22.25 -19.86
C GLY A 393 -19.56 -23.42 -18.85
N ASP A 394 -19.92 -24.61 -19.31
CA ASP A 394 -20.47 -25.76 -18.55
C ASP A 394 -19.58 -26.41 -17.46
N ASN A 395 -18.45 -25.83 -17.04
CA ASN A 395 -17.57 -26.41 -16.01
C ASN A 395 -16.86 -25.37 -15.10
N SER A 396 -17.49 -24.22 -14.82
CA SER A 396 -16.90 -23.22 -13.91
C SER A 396 -17.24 -23.48 -12.43
N THR A 397 -16.23 -23.47 -11.57
CA THR A 397 -16.39 -23.29 -10.13
C THR A 397 -16.19 -21.81 -9.77
N SER A 398 -17.31 -21.14 -9.47
CA SER A 398 -17.45 -19.83 -8.78
C SER A 398 -17.54 -18.55 -9.65
N ILE A 399 -18.70 -17.90 -9.53
CA ILE A 399 -19.10 -16.57 -10.02
C ILE A 399 -19.61 -15.78 -8.79
N LEU A 400 -19.16 -14.52 -8.62
CA LEU A 400 -19.55 -13.44 -7.67
C LEU A 400 -20.00 -13.75 -6.21
N TRP A 401 -19.51 -12.95 -5.25
CA TRP A 401 -20.01 -12.89 -3.86
C TRP A 401 -20.39 -11.48 -3.36
N SER A 402 -21.37 -11.47 -2.45
CA SER A 402 -21.81 -10.34 -1.60
C SER A 402 -20.91 -10.15 -0.36
N ALA A 403 -20.98 -8.95 0.23
CA ALA A 403 -20.04 -8.38 1.21
C ALA A 403 -20.00 -8.98 2.64
N SER A 404 -20.25 -10.28 2.87
CA SER A 404 -20.37 -10.84 4.23
C SER A 404 -19.18 -11.61 4.79
N ASP A 405 -18.17 -11.98 4.00
CA ASP A 405 -17.21 -13.02 4.45
C ASP A 405 -15.77 -12.48 4.66
N LEU A 406 -15.61 -11.55 5.61
CA LEU A 406 -14.29 -11.06 6.03
C LEU A 406 -14.04 -11.34 7.51
N THR A 407 -13.59 -12.56 7.82
CA THR A 407 -12.97 -12.88 9.11
C THR A 407 -11.59 -13.52 8.93
N THR A 408 -10.58 -12.83 9.45
CA THR A 408 -9.26 -13.31 9.87
C THR A 408 -8.44 -14.17 8.90
N LEU A 409 -7.63 -13.51 8.06
CA LEU A 409 -6.41 -14.08 7.47
C LEU A 409 -5.28 -13.03 7.51
N ALA A 410 -4.79 -12.75 8.72
CA ALA A 410 -3.63 -11.86 8.95
C ALA A 410 -2.39 -12.64 9.44
N ASN A 411 -2.32 -13.95 9.19
CA ASN A 411 -1.16 -14.75 9.61
C ASN A 411 0.00 -14.45 8.64
N GLY A 412 0.91 -13.62 9.15
CA GLY A 412 2.07 -13.09 8.43
C GLY A 412 2.92 -14.17 7.79
N GLU A 413 3.58 -13.79 6.69
CA GLU A 413 4.58 -14.62 6.02
C GLU A 413 5.84 -14.65 6.86
N ASN A 414 6.27 -15.87 7.22
CA ASN A 414 7.51 -16.08 7.94
C ASN A 414 8.74 -15.73 7.09
#